data_AF-A0A925Q2A1-F1
#
_entry.id   AF-A0A925Q2A1-F1
#
_cell.length_a   1.000
_cell.length_b   1.000
_cell.length_c   1.000
_cell.angle_alpha   90.00
_cell.angle_beta   90.00
_cell.angle_gamma   90.00
#
_symmetry.space_group_name_H-M   'P 1'
#
loop_
_entity.id
_entity.type
_entity.pdbx_description
1 polymer ?
#
loop_
_entity_poly.entity_id
_entity_poly.type
_entity_poly.pdbx_seq_one_letter_code
_entity_poly.pdbx_strand_id
1 'polypeptide(L)'
;MNTIKSLSLAAAVAVIGFTAAVPQAHAEVSLGINLGPAPVCPYGYYDYAPYSCAPYGFYGPEWFAGGLFIGAGPWFHGHDGFRGAVNHRFDAKRGYRGALPARGEMPHPSNPLDRISHFSGTEMHDGRGGHFAMGGHAGGHEGGGHEGGGRR
;
A
#
# COMPACT_ATOMS: atom_id res chain seq x y z
N MET A 1 72.04 -33.97 23.30
CA MET A 1 71.55 -32.88 24.18
C MET A 1 71.00 -31.77 23.31
N ASN A 2 69.82 -31.26 23.69
CA ASN A 2 69.17 -30.01 23.29
C ASN A 2 67.91 -30.13 22.40
N THR A 3 66.82 -30.47 23.11
CA THR A 3 65.52 -29.77 23.18
C THR A 3 64.57 -29.81 22.00
N ILE A 4 63.70 -30.82 22.04
CA ILE A 4 62.38 -30.91 21.41
C ILE A 4 61.44 -29.92 22.12
N LYS A 5 60.81 -29.01 21.39
CA LYS A 5 59.67 -28.20 21.87
C LYS A 5 58.39 -28.74 21.23
N SER A 6 57.58 -29.36 22.06
CA SER A 6 56.35 -30.06 21.70
C SER A 6 55.11 -29.20 21.98
N LEU A 7 54.09 -29.34 21.12
CA LEU A 7 52.64 -29.23 21.39
C LEU A 7 52.08 -27.83 21.78
N SER A 8 50.91 -27.35 21.34
CA SER A 8 49.81 -27.81 20.48
C SER A 8 48.72 -26.71 20.47
N LEU A 9 47.62 -26.93 19.75
CA LEU A 9 46.34 -26.19 19.65
C LEU A 9 46.25 -25.18 18.49
N ALA A 10 45.21 -25.15 17.66
CA ALA A 10 44.06 -26.03 17.46
C ALA A 10 43.45 -25.64 16.10
N ALA A 11 42.94 -26.63 15.38
CA ALA A 11 42.15 -26.42 14.18
C ALA A 11 40.80 -25.78 14.53
N ALA A 12 40.32 -24.86 13.70
CA ALA A 12 38.89 -24.64 13.49
C ALA A 12 38.67 -23.91 12.15
N VAL A 13 38.44 -24.71 11.11
CA VAL A 13 37.67 -24.27 9.94
C VAL A 13 36.23 -24.09 10.43
N ALA A 14 35.69 -22.88 10.38
CA ALA A 14 34.26 -22.63 10.52
C ALA A 14 33.80 -21.77 9.35
N VAL A 15 33.37 -22.47 8.30
CA VAL A 15 32.50 -21.94 7.24
C VAL A 15 31.21 -21.47 7.93
N ILE A 16 30.95 -20.17 7.90
CA ILE A 16 29.60 -19.65 8.18
C ILE A 16 29.03 -19.19 6.85
N GLY A 17 28.38 -20.14 6.18
CA GLY A 17 27.32 -19.83 5.24
C GLY A 17 26.02 -19.50 5.99
N PHE A 18 25.03 -19.07 5.20
CA PHE A 18 23.68 -18.61 5.57
C PHE A 18 23.62 -17.15 6.04
N THR A 19 22.78 -16.30 5.45
CA THR A 19 21.40 -16.58 5.05
C THR A 19 21.03 -15.93 3.72
N ALA A 20 20.45 -16.71 2.80
CA ALA A 20 19.66 -16.18 1.71
C ALA A 20 18.60 -15.23 2.26
N ALA A 21 18.49 -14.03 1.70
CA ALA A 21 17.33 -13.18 1.90
C ALA A 21 16.13 -13.92 1.29
N VAL A 22 15.36 -14.58 2.14
CA VAL A 22 14.08 -15.18 1.76
C VAL A 22 13.17 -14.00 1.41
N PRO A 23 12.66 -13.87 0.17
CA PRO A 23 11.56 -12.95 -0.07
C PRO A 23 10.42 -13.41 0.84
N GLN A 24 10.00 -12.56 1.79
CA GLN A 24 8.81 -12.80 2.59
C GLN A 24 7.65 -13.00 1.63
N ALA A 25 7.21 -14.24 1.48
CA ALA A 25 5.94 -14.54 0.86
C ALA A 25 4.86 -14.03 1.82
N HIS A 26 4.30 -12.88 1.52
CA HIS A 26 3.13 -12.37 2.22
C HIS A 26 1.98 -13.34 1.94
N ALA A 27 1.50 -14.01 2.99
CA ALA A 27 0.38 -14.94 2.87
C ALA A 27 -0.89 -14.14 2.53
N GLU A 28 -1.41 -14.35 1.33
CA GLU A 28 -2.62 -13.69 0.84
C GLU A 28 -3.83 -14.52 1.28
N VAL A 29 -4.56 -14.06 2.29
CA VAL A 29 -5.91 -14.60 2.56
C VAL A 29 -6.86 -13.96 1.55
N SER A 30 -6.92 -14.53 0.35
CA SER A 30 -7.90 -14.16 -0.68
C SER A 30 -9.25 -14.77 -0.33
N LEU A 31 -10.19 -13.91 0.08
CA LEU A 31 -11.62 -14.20 0.05
C LEU A 31 -12.05 -14.43 -1.41
N GLY A 32 -12.05 -15.69 -1.86
CA GLY A 32 -12.78 -16.20 -3.03
C GLY A 32 -12.36 -15.72 -4.44
N ILE A 33 -11.52 -14.69 -4.57
CA ILE A 33 -11.06 -14.16 -5.85
C ILE A 33 -9.53 -14.13 -5.80
N ASN A 34 -8.87 -14.90 -6.66
CA ASN A 34 -7.40 -14.87 -6.81
C ASN A 34 -7.00 -13.53 -7.43
N LEU A 35 -6.89 -12.48 -6.62
CA LEU A 35 -6.51 -11.13 -7.04
C LEU A 35 -4.99 -10.99 -7.20
N GLY A 36 -4.22 -11.97 -6.71
CA GLY A 36 -2.77 -11.96 -6.75
C GLY A 36 -2.16 -10.86 -5.87
N PRO A 37 -0.84 -10.62 -6.00
CA PRO A 37 -0.15 -9.61 -5.20
C PRO A 37 -0.63 -8.19 -5.55
N ALA A 38 -0.50 -7.30 -4.57
CA ALA A 38 -0.84 -5.89 -4.72
C ALA A 38 -0.08 -5.24 -5.90
N PRO A 39 -0.69 -4.31 -6.65
CA PRO A 39 0.00 -3.55 -7.68
C PRO A 39 1.19 -2.78 -7.12
N VAL A 40 2.36 -2.97 -7.73
CA VAL A 40 3.56 -2.17 -7.42
C VAL A 40 3.48 -0.86 -8.21
N CYS A 41 3.15 0.24 -7.54
CA CYS A 41 2.98 1.55 -8.13
C CYS A 41 3.69 2.63 -7.29
N PRO A 42 4.26 3.68 -7.91
CA PRO A 42 5.09 4.66 -7.20
C PRO A 42 4.32 5.46 -6.15
N TYR A 43 3.04 5.74 -6.36
CA TYR A 43 2.23 6.57 -5.46
C TYR A 43 0.97 5.85 -4.96
N GLY A 44 0.98 4.51 -5.01
CA GLY A 44 -0.19 3.67 -4.79
C GLY A 44 -1.02 3.46 -6.07
N TYR A 45 -2.15 2.79 -5.91
CA TYR A 45 -3.07 2.40 -6.98
C TYR A 45 -4.50 2.77 -6.56
N TYR A 46 -5.39 3.02 -7.53
CA TYR A 46 -6.78 3.37 -7.21
C TYR A 46 -7.45 2.28 -6.36
N ASP A 47 -8.30 2.68 -5.43
CA ASP A 47 -9.03 1.79 -4.51
C ASP A 47 -10.16 0.98 -5.17
N TYR A 48 -10.29 1.08 -6.50
CA TYR A 48 -11.26 0.37 -7.30
C TYR A 48 -10.59 -0.47 -8.40
N ALA A 49 -11.26 -1.54 -8.81
CA ALA A 49 -10.84 -2.34 -9.96
C ALA A 49 -10.76 -1.48 -11.25
N PRO A 50 -9.70 -1.67 -12.08
CA PRO A 50 -8.72 -2.76 -12.06
C PRO A 50 -7.45 -2.49 -11.21
N TYR A 51 -7.50 -1.57 -10.24
CA TYR A 51 -6.36 -1.19 -9.39
C TYR A 51 -5.15 -0.75 -10.22
N SER A 52 -5.40 0.18 -11.15
CA SER A 52 -4.34 0.84 -11.92
C SER A 52 -3.58 1.83 -11.04
N CYS A 53 -2.32 2.12 -11.39
CA CYS A 53 -1.51 3.05 -10.61
C CYS A 53 -2.13 4.45 -10.61
N ALA A 54 -2.21 5.04 -9.43
CA ALA A 54 -2.70 6.39 -9.24
C ALA A 54 -1.55 7.38 -9.41
N PRO A 55 -1.79 8.58 -9.98
CA PRO A 55 -0.78 9.61 -10.09
C PRO A 55 -0.48 10.21 -8.70
N TYR A 56 0.67 10.87 -8.60
CA TYR A 56 1.01 11.63 -7.41
C TYR A 56 -0.06 12.70 -7.11
N GLY A 57 -0.45 12.82 -5.84
CA GLY A 57 -1.49 13.74 -5.41
C GLY A 57 -2.91 13.17 -5.40
N PHE A 58 -3.13 11.93 -5.81
CA PHE A 58 -4.44 11.27 -5.61
C PHE A 58 -4.70 10.95 -4.14
N TYR A 59 -3.73 10.32 -3.45
CA TYR A 59 -3.81 9.99 -2.03
C TYR A 59 -3.22 11.09 -1.15
N GLY A 60 -3.89 11.37 -0.03
CA GLY A 60 -3.38 12.20 1.06
C GLY A 60 -2.29 11.48 1.87
N PRO A 61 -1.54 12.22 2.72
CA PRO A 61 -0.44 11.68 3.52
C PRO A 61 -0.87 10.54 4.47
N GLU A 62 -2.14 10.48 4.85
CA GLU A 62 -2.71 9.46 5.74
C GLU A 62 -2.61 8.04 5.15
N TRP A 63 -2.52 7.92 3.82
CA TRP A 63 -2.36 6.64 3.12
C TRP A 63 -0.93 6.12 3.12
N PHE A 64 0.00 6.83 3.74
CA PHE A 64 1.42 6.49 3.74
C PHE A 64 1.95 6.35 5.17
N ALA A 65 2.60 5.22 5.45
CA ALA A 65 3.31 4.98 6.70
C ALA A 65 4.81 4.92 6.41
N GLY A 66 5.57 5.92 6.90
CA GLY A 66 7.00 6.01 6.65
C GLY A 66 7.37 6.11 5.16
N GLY A 67 6.50 6.76 4.36
CA GLY A 67 6.67 6.89 2.91
C GLY A 67 6.21 5.68 2.09
N LEU A 68 5.71 4.62 2.74
CA LEU A 68 5.17 3.44 2.06
C LEU A 68 3.64 3.50 2.00
N PHE A 69 3.07 3.26 0.82
CA PHE A 69 1.63 3.17 0.64
C PHE A 69 1.09 1.95 1.42
N ILE A 70 0.09 2.18 2.27
CA ILE A 70 -0.47 1.13 3.16
C ILE A 70 -1.45 0.18 2.44
N GLY A 71 -1.67 0.39 1.15
CA GLY A 71 -2.62 -0.34 0.33
C GLY A 71 -4.00 0.30 0.28
N ALA A 72 -4.85 -0.26 -0.56
CA ALA A 72 -6.27 0.03 -0.66
C ALA A 72 -7.02 -1.22 -1.15
N GLY A 73 -8.31 -1.28 -0.84
CA GLY A 73 -9.20 -2.38 -1.18
C GLY A 73 -8.70 -3.72 -0.60
N PRO A 74 -8.56 -4.78 -1.42
CA PRO A 74 -8.19 -6.12 -0.96
C PRO A 74 -6.84 -6.23 -0.25
N TRP A 75 -5.90 -5.31 -0.53
CA TRP A 75 -4.56 -5.31 0.05
C TRP A 75 -4.35 -4.18 1.07
N PHE A 76 -5.43 -3.65 1.65
CA PHE A 76 -5.32 -2.63 2.68
C PHE A 76 -4.77 -3.21 3.99
N HIS A 77 -3.75 -2.56 4.54
CA HIS A 77 -3.05 -2.97 5.75
C HIS A 77 -3.04 -1.91 6.85
N GLY A 78 -3.90 -0.88 6.75
CA GLY A 78 -4.08 0.12 7.81
C GLY A 78 -4.95 -0.38 8.97
N HIS A 79 -5.12 0.48 9.97
CA HIS A 79 -5.90 0.16 11.17
C HIS A 79 -7.41 0.13 10.91
N ASP A 80 -8.17 -0.48 11.81
CA ASP A 80 -9.63 -0.47 11.77
C ASP A 80 -10.19 0.95 11.90
N GLY A 81 -11.22 1.27 11.11
CA GLY A 81 -11.81 2.60 11.07
C GLY A 81 -10.93 3.66 10.40
N PHE A 82 -9.88 3.24 9.69
CA PHE A 82 -9.06 4.13 8.87
C PHE A 82 -9.92 4.97 7.93
N ARG A 83 -9.56 6.24 7.82
CA ARG A 83 -10.11 7.20 6.87
C ARG A 83 -8.96 8.03 6.35
N GLY A 84 -8.79 8.07 5.03
CA GLY A 84 -7.76 8.84 4.38
C GLY A 84 -8.34 9.69 3.28
N ALA A 85 -7.84 10.91 3.15
CA ALA A 85 -8.33 11.83 2.14
C ALA A 85 -7.83 11.42 0.75
N VAL A 86 -8.67 11.61 -0.26
CA VAL A 86 -8.33 11.46 -1.68
C VAL A 86 -8.71 12.72 -2.43
N ASN A 87 -8.02 12.98 -3.54
CA ASN A 87 -8.30 14.10 -4.43
C ASN A 87 -8.82 13.59 -5.78
N HIS A 88 -10.12 13.71 -5.98
CA HIS A 88 -10.80 13.22 -7.18
C HIS A 88 -10.36 13.92 -8.46
N ARG A 89 -9.66 15.07 -8.39
CA ARG A 89 -9.14 15.73 -9.59
C ARG A 89 -8.13 14.85 -10.32
N PHE A 90 -7.54 13.90 -9.60
CA PHE A 90 -6.59 12.91 -10.11
C PHE A 90 -7.24 11.55 -10.39
N ASP A 91 -8.57 11.42 -10.30
CA ASP A 91 -9.29 10.19 -10.54
C ASP A 91 -9.57 10.00 -12.05
N ALA A 92 -9.04 8.92 -12.63
CA ALA A 92 -9.23 8.56 -14.03
C ALA A 92 -10.71 8.32 -14.42
N LYS A 93 -11.51 7.71 -13.54
CA LYS A 93 -12.95 7.50 -13.74
C LYS A 93 -13.73 8.81 -13.66
N ARG A 94 -13.24 9.80 -12.92
CA ARG A 94 -13.85 11.14 -12.82
C ARG A 94 -13.26 12.17 -13.80
N GLY A 95 -12.53 11.70 -14.81
CA GLY A 95 -12.15 12.54 -15.95
C GLY A 95 -10.72 13.07 -15.90
N TYR A 96 -9.87 12.62 -14.96
CA TYR A 96 -8.44 12.89 -15.07
C TYR A 96 -7.89 12.34 -16.40
N ARG A 97 -7.05 13.15 -17.06
CA ARG A 97 -6.43 12.86 -18.37
C ARG A 97 -4.92 13.08 -18.38
N GLY A 98 -4.33 13.40 -17.22
CA GLY A 98 -2.88 13.56 -17.10
C GLY A 98 -2.14 12.22 -17.17
N ALA A 99 -0.82 12.28 -17.12
CA ALA A 99 0.01 11.09 -17.12
C ALA A 99 -0.31 10.21 -15.89
N LEU A 100 -0.43 8.91 -16.14
CA LEU A 100 -0.52 7.88 -15.11
C LEU A 100 0.82 7.15 -15.05
N PRO A 101 1.34 6.86 -13.85
CA PRO A 101 2.55 6.06 -13.72
C PRO A 101 2.27 4.61 -14.17
N ALA A 102 3.29 3.95 -14.69
CA ALA A 102 3.26 2.52 -14.93
C ALA A 102 3.58 1.71 -13.67
N ARG A 103 3.22 0.42 -13.70
CA ARG A 103 3.60 -0.52 -12.64
C ARG A 103 5.12 -0.72 -12.63
N GLY A 104 5.69 -0.79 -11.42
CA GLY A 104 7.12 -0.96 -11.21
C GLY A 104 7.95 0.33 -11.35
N GLU A 105 7.33 1.46 -11.69
CA GLU A 105 8.02 2.76 -11.63
C GLU A 105 8.37 3.15 -10.20
N MET A 106 9.48 3.89 -10.07
CA MET A 106 9.91 4.44 -8.79
C MET A 106 9.30 5.84 -8.57
N PRO A 107 8.99 6.21 -7.31
CA PRO A 107 8.57 7.56 -6.98
C PRO A 107 9.63 8.59 -7.44
N HIS A 108 9.20 9.70 -8.02
CA HIS A 108 10.11 10.78 -8.39
C HIS A 108 10.67 11.44 -7.12
N PRO A 109 11.99 11.76 -7.03
CA PRO A 109 12.59 12.32 -5.81
C PRO A 109 11.93 13.61 -5.30
N SER A 110 11.33 14.39 -6.20
CA SER A 110 10.61 15.63 -5.87
C SER A 110 9.17 15.43 -5.37
N ASN A 111 8.69 14.19 -5.26
CA ASN A 111 7.32 13.84 -4.88
C ASN A 111 7.31 13.07 -3.54
N PRO A 112 7.45 13.75 -2.39
CA PRO A 112 7.42 13.10 -1.08
C PRO A 112 6.03 12.54 -0.78
N LEU A 113 5.96 11.32 -0.24
CA LEU A 113 4.70 10.62 0.00
C LEU A 113 4.13 10.85 1.41
N ASP A 114 5.00 11.01 2.39
CA ASP A 114 4.68 11.19 3.81
C ASP A 114 4.57 12.66 4.23
N ARG A 115 4.97 13.60 3.34
CA ARG A 115 5.00 15.05 3.60
C ARG A 115 4.46 15.86 2.43
N ILE A 116 3.27 15.50 1.97
CA ILE A 116 2.58 16.23 0.90
C ILE A 116 2.09 17.57 1.46
N SER A 117 2.82 18.64 1.17
CA SER A 117 2.45 19.99 1.59
C SER A 117 1.21 20.45 0.80
N HIS A 118 0.23 21.05 1.50
CA HIS A 118 -0.99 21.60 0.89
C HIS A 118 -1.85 20.58 0.12
N PHE A 119 -1.90 19.33 0.58
CA PHE A 119 -2.82 18.35 0.02
C PHE A 119 -4.27 18.87 0.06
N SER A 120 -4.93 18.89 -1.10
CA SER A 120 -6.30 19.37 -1.26
C SER A 120 -7.24 18.18 -1.45
N GLY A 121 -7.58 17.51 -0.35
CA GLY A 121 -8.52 16.40 -0.34
C GLY A 121 -9.94 16.85 -0.70
N THR A 122 -10.63 16.02 -1.47
CA THR A 122 -12.01 16.28 -1.92
C THR A 122 -13.01 15.28 -1.34
N GLU A 123 -12.53 14.10 -0.95
CA GLU A 123 -13.36 12.99 -0.47
C GLU A 123 -12.56 12.20 0.58
N MET A 124 -13.25 11.52 1.48
CA MET A 124 -12.66 10.66 2.49
C MET A 124 -12.97 9.22 2.16
N HIS A 125 -11.96 8.37 2.04
CA HIS A 125 -12.13 6.96 1.72
C HIS A 125 -11.67 6.10 2.89
N ASP A 126 -12.36 5.00 3.15
CA ASP A 126 -11.84 3.93 3.98
C ASP A 126 -10.92 3.01 3.18
N GLY A 127 -10.17 2.19 3.89
CA GLY A 127 -9.22 1.26 3.28
C GLY A 127 -9.87 0.18 2.40
N ARG A 128 -11.19 -0.03 2.47
CA ARG A 128 -11.90 -1.11 1.78
C ARG A 128 -12.73 -0.62 0.58
N GLY A 129 -12.63 0.67 0.22
CA GLY A 129 -13.34 1.27 -0.92
C GLY A 129 -14.69 1.90 -0.56
N GLY A 130 -15.00 2.05 0.73
CA GLY A 130 -16.08 2.90 1.19
C GLY A 130 -15.67 4.38 1.11
N HIS A 131 -16.60 5.24 0.73
CA HIS A 131 -16.34 6.66 0.52
C HIS A 131 -17.34 7.53 1.28
N PHE A 132 -16.87 8.71 1.72
CA PHE A 132 -17.61 9.66 2.53
C PHE A 132 -17.30 11.07 2.03
N ALA A 133 -18.33 11.93 1.94
CA ALA A 133 -18.11 13.34 1.67
C ALA A 133 -17.28 13.97 2.79
N MET A 134 -16.31 14.82 2.43
CA MET A 134 -15.58 15.65 3.39
C MET A 134 -16.58 16.63 4.02
N GLY A 135 -16.78 16.55 5.33
CA GLY A 135 -17.81 17.30 6.03
C GLY A 135 -17.72 18.82 5.80
N GLY A 136 -18.66 19.36 5.03
CA GLY A 136 -18.75 20.78 4.69
C GLY A 136 -19.91 21.04 3.74
N HIS A 137 -21.09 21.28 4.32
CA HIS A 137 -22.42 21.53 3.74
C HIS A 137 -23.33 20.32 3.52
N ALA A 138 -24.40 20.30 4.32
CA ALA A 138 -25.58 19.47 4.16
C ALA A 138 -26.21 19.68 2.79
N GLY A 139 -26.21 18.62 1.99
CA GLY A 139 -27.08 18.45 0.83
C GLY A 139 -27.40 16.97 0.77
N GLY A 140 -28.59 16.61 1.26
CA GLY A 140 -28.99 15.22 1.41
C GLY A 140 -29.01 14.46 0.09
N HIS A 141 -28.49 13.24 0.11
CA HIS A 141 -28.97 12.16 -0.71
C HIS A 141 -29.01 10.90 0.14
N GLU A 142 -30.21 10.58 0.61
CA GLU A 142 -30.59 9.23 0.98
C GLU A 142 -30.46 8.32 -0.24
N GLY A 143 -29.76 7.21 -0.08
CA GLY A 143 -29.72 6.11 -1.03
C GLY A 143 -28.80 5.05 -0.44
N GLY A 144 -29.22 3.85 -0.10
CA GLY A 144 -30.45 3.11 -0.37
C GLY A 144 -30.10 1.69 0.09
N GLY A 145 -30.89 1.12 0.99
CA GLY A 145 -30.57 -0.15 1.63
C GLY A 145 -30.48 -1.31 0.64
N HIS A 146 -29.54 -2.22 0.88
CA HIS A 146 -29.65 -3.59 0.43
C HIS A 146 -29.73 -4.50 1.67
N GLU A 147 -30.97 -4.76 2.06
CA GLU A 147 -31.34 -5.75 3.06
C GLU A 147 -31.13 -7.15 2.46
N GLY A 148 -30.11 -7.85 2.93
CA GLY A 148 -29.90 -9.27 2.66
C GLY A 148 -30.82 -10.11 3.53
N GLY A 149 -31.89 -10.66 2.95
CA GLY A 149 -32.87 -11.50 3.64
C GLY A 149 -33.18 -12.79 2.89
N GLY A 150 -32.23 -13.71 2.81
CA GLY A 150 -32.45 -15.06 2.30
C GLY A 150 -32.89 -16.03 3.38
N ARG A 151 -34.20 -16.33 3.46
CA ARG A 151 -34.73 -17.56 4.07
C ARG A 151 -35.99 -18.00 3.33
N ARG A 152 -35.89 -19.08 2.57
CA ARG A 152 -36.71 -20.31 2.60
C ARG A 152 -36.24 -21.26 1.52
#